data_AF-A0A8J7EEK6-F1
#
_entry.id   AF-A0A8J7EEK6-F1
#
_cell.length_a   1.000
_cell.length_b   1.000
_cell.length_c   1.000
_cell.angle_alpha   90.00
_cell.angle_beta   90.00
_cell.angle_gamma   90.00
#
_symmetry.space_group_name_H-M   'P 1'
#
loop_
_entity.id
_entity.type
_entity.pdbx_description
1 polymer ?
#
loop_
_entity_poly.entity_id
_entity_poly.type
_entity_poly.pdbx_seq_one_letter_code
_entity_poly.pdbx_strand_id
1 'polypeptide(L)'
;MPRRALPFQPEQALDVVAYCLMPNHYHLLVQCKTRAVSGAMMRLSVAYTKAMNRRYNRVGVLFQGQFQAIAVDSDEYLYHLTRYIHLNPVKAGLVAHPQDWEFSSYLDYAGLRSGTLPKLDVVRQQLRSEAAYQTFLKPDDQHLPALSRDFATNLKALMFDE
;
A
#
# COMPACT_ATOMS: atom_id res chain seq x y z
N MET A 1 39.11 -10.23 22.91
CA MET A 1 38.57 -9.84 21.58
C MET A 1 37.04 -9.78 21.68
N PRO A 2 36.38 -8.60 21.67
CA PRO A 2 34.94 -8.57 21.67
C PRO A 2 34.44 -8.90 20.25
N ARG A 3 33.55 -9.89 20.13
CA ARG A 3 32.83 -10.17 18.89
C ARG A 3 31.98 -8.94 18.56
N ARG A 4 32.37 -8.21 17.51
CA ARG A 4 31.56 -7.13 16.94
C ARG A 4 30.25 -7.74 16.46
N ALA A 5 29.18 -7.55 17.23
CA ALA A 5 27.84 -7.92 16.80
C ALA A 5 27.56 -7.18 15.49
N LEU A 6 27.28 -7.92 14.42
CA LEU A 6 26.77 -7.33 13.19
C LEU A 6 25.47 -6.58 13.56
N PRO A 7 25.26 -5.35 13.08
CA PRO A 7 24.02 -4.64 13.34
C PRO A 7 22.86 -5.51 12.87
N PHE A 8 21.87 -5.73 13.74
CA PHE A 8 20.60 -6.35 13.37
C PHE A 8 20.00 -5.50 12.25
N GLN A 9 20.10 -5.98 11.02
CA GLN A 9 19.35 -5.44 9.91
C GLN A 9 17.98 -6.12 9.98
N PRO A 10 16.90 -5.42 10.36
CA PRO A 10 15.58 -6.04 10.28
C PRO A 10 15.36 -6.39 8.82
N GLU A 11 15.31 -7.69 8.50
CA GLU A 11 14.85 -8.11 7.18
C GLU A 11 13.50 -7.43 6.93
N GLN A 12 13.44 -6.61 5.87
CA GLN A 12 12.19 -6.03 5.42
C GLN A 12 11.30 -7.19 4.97
N ALA A 13 10.39 -7.61 5.84
CA ALA A 13 9.47 -8.70 5.56
C ALA A 13 8.48 -8.35 4.45
N LEU A 14 8.20 -7.06 4.25
CA LEU A 14 7.19 -6.52 3.34
C LEU A 14 7.76 -5.34 2.55
N ASP A 15 7.50 -5.34 1.24
CA ASP A 15 7.61 -4.16 0.39
C ASP A 15 6.21 -3.61 0.12
N VAL A 16 6.01 -2.31 0.33
CA VAL A 16 4.74 -1.65 0.01
C VAL A 16 4.71 -1.36 -1.48
N VAL A 17 3.67 -1.79 -2.18
CA VAL A 17 3.48 -1.57 -3.63
C VAL A 17 2.51 -0.42 -3.88
N ALA A 18 1.41 -0.39 -3.13
CA ALA A 18 0.45 0.70 -3.12
C ALA A 18 -0.17 0.88 -1.73
N TYR A 19 -0.61 2.10 -1.41
CA TYR A 19 -1.33 2.36 -0.17
C TYR A 19 -2.36 3.47 -0.30
N CYS A 20 -3.35 3.46 0.58
CA CYS A 20 -4.25 4.57 0.86
C CYS A 20 -4.65 4.55 2.33
N LEU A 21 -4.36 5.63 3.05
CA LEU A 21 -4.81 5.82 4.42
C LEU A 21 -6.11 6.63 4.41
N MET A 22 -7.13 6.11 5.07
CA MET A 22 -8.42 6.75 5.24
C MET A 22 -8.56 7.23 6.70
N PRO A 23 -9.51 8.13 7.01
CA PRO A 23 -9.70 8.62 8.38
C PRO A 23 -9.96 7.51 9.41
N ASN A 24 -10.65 6.45 9.00
CA ASN A 24 -11.15 5.35 9.82
C ASN A 24 -10.41 4.02 9.57
N HIS A 25 -9.72 3.85 8.44
CA HIS A 25 -9.20 2.56 8.02
C HIS A 25 -8.02 2.71 7.02
N TYR A 26 -7.41 1.62 6.56
CA TYR A 26 -6.32 1.71 5.57
C TYR A 26 -6.30 0.53 4.60
N HIS A 27 -5.82 0.79 3.39
CA HIS A 27 -5.57 -0.19 2.36
C HIS A 27 -4.08 -0.24 2.04
N LEU A 28 -3.47 -1.42 2.13
CA LEU A 28 -2.09 -1.67 1.75
C LEU A 28 -2.03 -2.82 0.75
N LEU A 29 -1.34 -2.62 -0.36
CA LEU A 29 -0.90 -3.70 -1.23
C LEU A 29 0.58 -3.93 -0.95
N VAL A 30 0.95 -5.14 -0.55
CA VAL A 30 2.32 -5.47 -0.19
C VAL A 30 2.83 -6.71 -0.89
N GLN A 31 4.11 -6.71 -1.21
CA GLN A 31 4.85 -7.90 -1.60
C GLN A 31 5.53 -8.49 -0.37
N CYS A 32 5.28 -9.77 -0.13
CA CYS A 32 5.77 -10.49 1.04
C CYS A 32 7.10 -11.18 0.70
N LYS A 33 8.20 -10.72 1.30
CA LYS A 33 9.53 -11.36 1.12
C LYS A 33 9.69 -12.59 2.02
N THR A 34 8.91 -12.65 3.09
CA THR A 34 8.89 -13.78 4.03
C THR A 34 7.45 -14.14 4.39
N ARG A 35 7.26 -15.29 5.04
CA ARG A 35 5.94 -15.71 5.55
C ARG A 35 5.45 -14.88 6.75
N ALA A 36 6.24 -13.94 7.26
CA ALA A 36 5.99 -13.22 8.52
C ALA A 36 5.11 -11.97 8.39
N VAL A 37 4.10 -12.00 7.52
CA VAL A 37 3.18 -10.87 7.24
C VAL A 37 2.49 -10.39 8.51
N SER A 38 1.93 -11.32 9.29
CA SER A 38 1.21 -10.99 10.53
C SER A 38 2.11 -10.33 11.56
N GLY A 39 3.37 -10.76 11.67
CA GLY A 39 4.34 -10.15 12.57
C GLY A 39 4.71 -8.73 12.14
N ALA A 40 4.85 -8.49 10.83
CA ALA A 40 5.11 -7.15 10.30
C ALA A 40 3.91 -6.21 10.51
N MET A 41 2.69 -6.67 10.25
CA MET A 41 1.47 -5.90 10.46
C MET A 41 1.19 -5.61 11.93
N MET A 42 1.48 -6.56 12.83
CA MET A 42 1.37 -6.33 14.27
C MET A 42 2.34 -5.22 14.72
N ARG A 43 3.59 -5.24 14.26
CA ARG A 43 4.56 -4.18 14.57
C ARG A 43 4.13 -2.82 14.04
N LEU A 44 3.64 -2.77 12.80
CA LEU A 44 3.10 -1.54 12.19
C LEU A 44 1.93 -0.99 13.03
N SER A 45 0.96 -1.84 13.36
CA SER A 45 -0.23 -1.45 14.11
C SER A 45 0.11 -0.92 15.50
N VAL A 46 1.03 -1.58 16.20
CA VAL A 46 1.51 -1.16 17.53
C VAL A 46 2.28 0.16 17.44
N ALA A 47 3.19 0.29 16.47
CA ALA A 47 3.96 1.52 16.30
C ALA A 47 3.06 2.72 15.99
N TYR A 48 2.10 2.54 15.08
CA TYR A 48 1.15 3.57 14.70
C TYR A 48 0.21 3.95 15.86
N THR A 49 -0.34 2.95 16.57
CA THR A 49 -1.16 3.18 17.77
C THR A 49 -0.39 4.01 18.80
N LYS A 50 0.87 3.65 19.08
CA LYS A 50 1.72 4.41 20.01
C LYS A 50 1.98 5.84 19.53
N ALA A 51 2.29 6.03 18.25
CA ALA A 51 2.54 7.35 17.67
C ALA A 51 1.30 8.25 17.76
N MET A 52 0.12 7.73 17.43
CA MET A 52 -1.15 8.45 17.48
C MET A 52 -1.55 8.77 18.92
N ASN A 53 -1.47 7.79 19.82
CA ASN A 53 -1.75 8.00 21.25
C ASN A 53 -0.83 9.09 21.85
N ARG A 54 0.46 9.07 21.50
CA ARG A 54 1.40 10.11 21.93
C ARG A 54 1.06 11.48 21.32
N ARG A 55 0.73 11.54 20.02
CA ARG A 55 0.43 12.79 19.31
C ARG A 55 -0.84 13.47 19.85
N TYR A 56 -1.86 12.68 20.20
CA TYR A 56 -3.16 13.19 20.62
C TYR A 56 -3.43 13.05 22.13
N ASN A 57 -2.40 12.70 22.91
CA ASN A 57 -2.49 12.46 24.36
C ASN A 57 -3.63 11.49 24.75
N ARG A 58 -3.75 10.40 24.00
CA ARG A 58 -4.75 9.34 24.20
C ARG A 58 -4.10 8.08 24.77
N VAL A 59 -4.92 7.18 25.30
CA VAL A 59 -4.54 5.82 25.72
C VAL A 59 -5.52 4.80 25.13
N GLY A 60 -5.11 3.54 25.07
CA GLY A 60 -5.95 2.44 24.58
C GLY A 60 -5.67 2.02 23.13
N VAL A 61 -6.54 1.16 22.61
CA VAL A 61 -6.44 0.61 21.25
C VAL A 61 -6.90 1.65 20.22
N LEU A 62 -6.22 1.70 19.08
CA LEU A 62 -6.61 2.56 17.96
C LEU A 62 -7.45 1.81 16.92
N PHE A 63 -7.08 0.56 16.65
CA PHE A 63 -7.69 -0.29 15.64
C PHE A 63 -8.73 -1.22 16.28
N GLN A 64 -9.91 -1.33 15.66
CA GLN A 64 -10.97 -2.23 16.09
C GLN A 64 -10.92 -3.51 15.24
N GLY A 65 -10.34 -4.59 15.78
CA GLY A 65 -10.28 -5.88 15.08
C GLY A 65 -8.92 -6.22 14.45
N GLN A 66 -8.95 -7.22 13.56
CA GLN A 66 -7.76 -7.76 12.88
C GLN A 66 -7.75 -7.29 11.43
N PHE A 67 -6.55 -7.12 10.86
CA PHE A 67 -6.42 -6.89 9.42
C PHE A 67 -6.84 -8.14 8.63
N GLN A 68 -7.43 -7.93 7.46
CA GLN A 68 -7.67 -8.96 6.47
C GLN A 68 -6.49 -9.07 5.52
N ALA A 69 -6.18 -10.30 5.08
CA ALA A 69 -5.10 -10.56 4.13
C ALA A 69 -5.58 -11.44 2.98
N ILE A 70 -5.70 -10.84 1.80
CA ILE A 70 -6.18 -11.51 0.59
C ILE A 70 -4.98 -11.71 -0.34
N ALA A 71 -4.76 -12.94 -0.80
CA ALA A 71 -3.70 -13.23 -1.77
C ALA A 71 -4.06 -12.61 -3.13
N VAL A 72 -3.08 -12.03 -3.81
CA VAL A 72 -3.22 -11.54 -5.18
C VAL A 72 -2.55 -12.56 -6.09
N ASP A 73 -3.36 -13.31 -6.84
CA ASP A 73 -2.94 -14.48 -7.62
C ASP A 73 -2.94 -14.25 -9.14
N SER A 74 -3.36 -13.06 -9.58
CA SER A 74 -3.36 -12.67 -10.98
C SER A 74 -2.96 -11.22 -11.18
N ASP A 75 -2.38 -10.96 -12.34
CA ASP A 75 -1.99 -9.65 -12.82
C ASP A 75 -3.19 -8.71 -12.98
N GLU A 76 -4.31 -9.25 -13.48
CA GLU A 76 -5.57 -8.51 -13.59
C GLU A 76 -6.05 -8.04 -12.21
N TYR A 77 -6.07 -8.95 -11.23
CA TYR A 77 -6.48 -8.59 -9.88
C TYR A 77 -5.53 -7.56 -9.24
N LEU A 78 -4.22 -7.67 -9.46
CA LEU A 78 -3.23 -6.70 -9.01
C LEU A 78 -3.54 -5.28 -9.52
N TYR A 79 -3.85 -5.13 -10.81
CA TYR A 79 -4.20 -3.83 -11.37
C TYR A 79 -5.52 -3.30 -10.84
N HIS A 80 -6.56 -4.13 -10.81
CA HIS A 80 -7.86 -3.72 -10.27
C HIS A 80 -7.76 -3.29 -8.82
N LEU A 81 -7.00 -4.01 -8.00
CA LEU A 81 -6.78 -3.67 -6.61
C LEU A 81 -6.00 -2.36 -6.48
N THR A 82 -4.97 -2.13 -7.30
CA THR A 82 -4.24 -0.86 -7.28
C THR A 82 -5.15 0.33 -7.65
N ARG A 83 -6.00 0.18 -8.68
CA ARG A 83 -7.03 1.17 -9.04
C ARG A 83 -7.98 1.42 -7.88
N TYR A 84 -8.48 0.35 -7.27
CA TYR A 84 -9.39 0.41 -6.13
C TYR A 84 -8.80 1.21 -4.97
N ILE A 85 -7.55 0.90 -4.58
CA ILE A 85 -6.85 1.57 -3.47
C ILE A 85 -6.78 3.09 -3.70
N HIS A 86 -6.41 3.53 -4.90
CA HIS A 86 -6.26 4.96 -5.19
C HIS A 86 -7.56 5.71 -5.43
N LEU A 87 -8.60 5.01 -5.87
CA LEU A 87 -9.93 5.60 -6.04
C LEU A 87 -10.74 5.61 -4.75
N ASN A 88 -10.27 4.96 -3.68
CA ASN A 88 -11.02 4.84 -2.42
C ASN A 88 -11.41 6.19 -1.80
N PRO A 89 -10.53 7.22 -1.73
CA PRO A 89 -10.90 8.53 -1.22
C PRO A 89 -12.02 9.21 -2.00
N VAL A 90 -12.02 9.03 -3.33
CA VAL A 90 -13.06 9.56 -4.23
C VAL A 90 -14.38 8.82 -4.03
N LYS A 91 -14.33 7.47 -3.98
CA LYS A 91 -15.50 6.63 -3.72
C LYS A 91 -16.14 6.92 -2.37
N ALA A 92 -15.33 7.26 -1.36
CA ALA A 92 -15.80 7.65 -0.03
C ALA A 92 -16.29 9.11 0.04
N GLY A 93 -16.22 9.88 -1.05
CA GLY A 93 -16.67 11.27 -1.10
C GLY A 93 -15.77 12.24 -0.31
N LEU A 94 -14.53 11.86 0.01
CA LEU A 94 -13.59 12.72 0.75
C LEU A 94 -12.95 13.79 -0.13
N VAL A 95 -12.77 13.49 -1.42
CA VAL A 95 -12.18 14.37 -2.43
C VAL A 95 -12.82 14.15 -3.79
N ALA A 96 -12.75 15.16 -4.68
CA ALA A 96 -13.25 15.06 -6.05
C ALA A 96 -12.29 14.28 -6.97
N HIS A 97 -10.98 14.45 -6.78
CA HIS A 97 -9.96 13.79 -7.58
C HIS A 97 -8.95 13.04 -6.70
N PRO A 98 -8.38 11.92 -7.17
CA PRO A 98 -7.43 11.14 -6.37
C PRO A 98 -6.13 11.90 -6.04
N GLN A 99 -5.74 12.89 -6.87
CA GLN A 99 -4.61 13.79 -6.60
C GLN A 99 -4.82 14.70 -5.39
N ASP A 100 -6.06 14.95 -4.98
CA ASP A 100 -6.37 15.82 -3.85
C ASP A 100 -6.19 15.08 -2.50
N TRP A 101 -5.92 13.78 -2.52
CA TRP A 101 -5.70 12.96 -1.33
C TRP A 101 -4.22 12.62 -1.11
N GLU A 102 -3.55 13.43 -0.27
CA GLU A 102 -2.11 13.30 -0.01
C GLU A 102 -1.72 11.98 0.68
N PHE A 103 -2.66 11.34 1.39
CA PHE A 103 -2.42 10.14 2.20
C PHE A 103 -2.54 8.82 1.40
N SER A 104 -2.30 8.86 0.09
CA SER A 104 -2.23 7.67 -0.77
C SER A 104 -0.95 7.65 -1.60
N SER A 105 -0.58 6.50 -2.16
CA SER A 105 0.51 6.41 -3.13
C SER A 105 0.13 6.89 -4.54
N TYR A 106 -1.10 7.37 -4.78
CA TYR A 106 -1.53 7.85 -6.09
C TYR A 106 -0.56 8.88 -6.66
N LEU A 107 -0.16 9.87 -5.85
CA LEU A 107 0.75 10.93 -6.29
C LEU A 107 2.10 10.40 -6.79
N ASP A 108 2.59 9.31 -6.20
CA ASP A 108 3.84 8.67 -6.64
C ASP A 108 3.66 7.97 -8.00
N TYR A 109 2.50 7.35 -8.21
CA TYR A 109 2.10 6.71 -9.47
C TYR A 109 1.77 7.71 -10.59
N ALA A 110 1.22 8.88 -10.26
CA ALA A 110 0.96 9.96 -11.19
C ALA A 110 2.24 10.74 -11.55
N GLY A 111 3.35 10.54 -10.81
CA GLY A 111 4.58 11.32 -10.99
C GLY A 111 4.49 12.74 -10.42
N LEU A 112 3.47 13.01 -9.61
CA LEU A 112 3.26 14.29 -8.90
C LEU A 112 4.06 14.35 -7.58
N ARG A 113 4.51 13.19 -7.08
CA ARG A 113 5.37 13.06 -5.91
C ARG A 113 6.48 12.06 -6.18
N SER A 114 7.66 12.30 -5.58
CA SER A 114 8.81 11.39 -5.63
C SER A 114 9.00 10.67 -4.31
N GLY A 115 7.94 10.02 -3.80
CA GLY A 115 8.02 9.21 -2.58
C GLY A 115 8.86 7.95 -2.77
N THR A 116 9.49 7.50 -1.69
CA THR A 116 10.38 6.33 -1.66
C THR A 116 9.73 5.07 -1.08
N LEU A 117 8.54 5.23 -0.48
CA LEU A 117 7.83 4.13 0.19
C LEU A 117 7.27 3.10 -0.80
N PRO A 118 6.49 3.47 -1.84
CA PRO A 118 5.93 2.48 -2.75
C PRO A 118 6.98 1.97 -3.75
N LYS A 119 7.08 0.64 -3.87
CA LYS A 119 7.84 -0.06 -4.93
C LYS A 119 7.04 -0.03 -6.22
N LEU A 120 7.20 1.08 -6.94
CA LEU A 120 6.46 1.35 -8.15
C LEU A 120 6.75 0.34 -9.26
N ASP A 121 7.95 -0.24 -9.29
CA ASP A 121 8.43 -1.18 -10.32
C ASP A 121 7.58 -2.45 -10.47
N VAL A 122 6.83 -2.83 -9.42
CA VAL A 122 5.92 -3.98 -9.42
C VAL A 122 4.73 -3.78 -10.36
N VAL A 123 4.20 -2.56 -10.45
CA VAL A 123 2.99 -2.23 -11.24
C VAL A 123 3.31 -1.27 -12.39
N ARG A 124 4.38 -0.48 -12.26
CA ARG A 124 4.63 0.72 -13.06
C ARG A 124 5.83 0.55 -13.98
N GLN A 125 5.61 -0.09 -15.12
CA GLN A 125 6.57 -0.02 -16.23
C GLN A 125 6.20 1.06 -17.25
N GLN A 126 4.90 1.32 -17.45
CA GLN A 126 4.40 2.23 -18.50
C GLN A 126 3.64 3.46 -17.97
N LEU A 127 3.24 3.50 -16.69
CA LEU A 127 2.35 4.53 -16.15
C LEU A 127 3.08 5.75 -15.58
N ARG A 128 4.12 6.26 -16.27
CA ARG A 128 5.05 7.28 -15.72
C ARG A 128 4.53 8.73 -15.73
N SER A 129 3.32 8.98 -16.23
CA SER A 129 2.70 10.31 -16.25
C SER A 129 1.32 10.29 -15.61
N GLU A 130 0.88 11.45 -15.11
CA GLU A 130 -0.47 11.64 -14.55
C GLU A 130 -1.53 11.26 -15.59
N ALA A 131 -1.39 11.70 -16.84
CA ALA A 131 -2.33 11.40 -17.92
C ALA A 131 -2.45 9.89 -18.22
N ALA A 132 -1.32 9.16 -18.22
CA ALA A 132 -1.33 7.72 -18.40
C ALA A 132 -2.02 7.03 -17.21
N TYR A 133 -1.77 7.50 -15.99
CA TYR A 133 -2.38 6.93 -14.80
C TYR A 133 -3.88 7.22 -14.69
N GLN A 134 -4.31 8.43 -15.06
CA GLN A 134 -5.73 8.79 -15.15
C GLN A 134 -6.47 7.94 -16.19
N THR A 135 -5.82 7.62 -17.31
CA THR A 135 -6.39 6.71 -18.32
C THR A 135 -6.54 5.31 -17.73
N PHE A 136 -5.49 4.81 -17.07
CA PHE A 136 -5.53 3.54 -16.35
C PHE A 136 -6.62 3.49 -15.28
N LEU A 137 -6.99 4.58 -14.60
CA LEU A 137 -8.04 4.56 -13.59
C LEU A 137 -9.48 4.47 -14.17
N LYS A 138 -9.67 4.64 -15.47
CA LYS A 138 -11.01 4.61 -16.09
C LYS A 138 -11.55 3.16 -16.13
N PRO A 139 -12.83 2.93 -15.74
CA PRO A 139 -13.42 1.58 -15.70
C PRO A 139 -13.43 0.87 -17.06
N ASP A 140 -13.56 1.64 -18.15
CA ASP A 140 -13.71 1.12 -19.51
C ASP A 140 -12.37 0.73 -20.16
N ASP A 141 -11.24 1.02 -19.51
CA ASP A 141 -9.93 0.66 -20.03
C ASP A 141 -9.60 -0.80 -19.70
N GLN A 142 -10.06 -1.68 -20.59
CA GLN A 142 -9.76 -3.12 -20.58
C GLN A 142 -8.31 -3.42 -20.98
N HIS A 143 -7.55 -2.43 -21.47
CA HIS A 143 -6.17 -2.64 -21.87
C HIS A 143 -5.25 -2.51 -20.65
N LEU A 144 -5.18 -3.59 -19.86
CA LEU A 144 -4.22 -3.70 -18.77
C LEU A 144 -2.80 -3.79 -19.35
N PRO A 145 -1.83 -3.01 -18.83
CA PRO A 145 -0.45 -3.12 -19.28
C PRO A 145 0.07 -4.54 -19.01
N ALA A 146 0.68 -5.18 -20.01
CA ALA A 146 1.32 -6.47 -19.79
C ALA A 146 2.41 -6.35 -18.71
N LEU A 147 2.37 -7.20 -17.68
CA LEU A 147 3.45 -7.28 -16.69
C LEU A 147 4.63 -8.04 -17.30
N SER A 148 5.84 -7.51 -17.16
CA SER A 148 7.02 -8.14 -17.76
C SER A 148 7.61 -9.29 -16.93
N ARG A 149 6.99 -9.63 -15.78
CA ARG A 149 7.39 -10.75 -14.90
C ARG A 149 6.21 -11.29 -14.10
N ASP A 150 6.28 -12.57 -13.71
CA ASP A 150 5.44 -13.19 -12.68
C ASP A 150 5.65 -12.51 -11.31
N PHE A 151 4.96 -11.39 -11.08
CA PHE A 151 4.97 -10.70 -9.77
C PHE A 151 3.94 -11.27 -8.80
N ALA A 152 2.98 -12.06 -9.29
CA ALA A 152 1.87 -12.61 -8.52
C ALA A 152 2.31 -13.55 -7.38
N THR A 153 3.52 -14.12 -7.46
CA THR A 153 4.04 -14.91 -6.34
C THR A 153 4.41 -13.99 -5.17
N ASN A 154 3.58 -14.02 -4.13
CA ASN A 154 3.73 -13.38 -2.82
C ASN A 154 3.14 -11.96 -2.64
N LEU A 155 2.21 -11.53 -3.50
CA LEU A 155 1.45 -10.30 -3.26
C LEU A 155 0.24 -10.55 -2.34
N LYS A 156 -0.02 -9.60 -1.44
CA LYS A 156 -1.19 -9.59 -0.58
C LYS A 156 -1.82 -8.21 -0.49
N ALA A 157 -3.14 -8.17 -0.59
CA ALA A 157 -3.95 -7.05 -0.13
C ALA A 157 -4.08 -7.17 1.38
N LEU A 158 -3.65 -6.14 2.11
CA LEU A 158 -3.81 -6.01 3.54
C LEU A 158 -4.75 -4.84 3.80
N MET A 159 -5.97 -5.18 4.21
CA MET A 159 -7.04 -4.23 4.42
C MET A 159 -7.37 -4.25 5.90
N PHE A 160 -7.41 -3.08 6.50
CA PHE A 160 -8.15 -2.88 7.73
C PHE A 160 -9.40 -2.18 7.27
N ASP A 161 -10.55 -2.85 7.38
CA ASP A 161 -11.87 -2.29 7.07
C ASP A 161 -12.60 -2.05 8.41
N GLU A 162 -13.62 -1.18 8.40
CA GLU A 162 -14.45 -0.89 9.59
C GLU A 162 -15.22 -2.10 10.12
#